data_AF-A0A7V9RAU6-F1
#
_entry.id   AF-A0A7V9RAU6-F1
#
_cell.length_a   1.000
_cell.length_b   1.000
_cell.length_c   1.000
_cell.angle_alpha   90.00
_cell.angle_beta   90.00
_cell.angle_gamma   90.00
#
_symmetry.space_group_name_H-M   'P 1'
#
loop_
_entity.id
_entity.type
_entity.pdbx_description
1 polymer ?
#
loop_
_entity_poly.entity_id
_entity_poly.type
_entity_poly.pdbx_seq_one_letter_code
_entity_poly.pdbx_strand_id
1 'polypeptide(L)'
;MSLTPVEIRHVKLGKRPLGYERKAVDRLLEDVTRSFEFVWRERADVRDEIERLEGELARYKELEVLLRNSLVAAERAAEDVRVQARREADVILEEARVRAREIAGGASDERERVKAEIRRLRSLETEVRAGYRAFLLTGLDRLEGETDERQVPEQAA
;
A
#
# COMPACT_ATOMS: atom_id res chain seq x y z
N MET A 1 -39.22 -24.87 48.09
CA MET A 1 -40.04 -25.83 47.32
C MET A 1 -41.41 -25.21 47.12
N SER A 2 -41.73 -24.81 45.89
CA SER A 2 -43.00 -24.20 45.51
C SER A 2 -43.90 -25.26 44.88
N LEU A 3 -45.15 -25.35 45.32
CA LEU A 3 -46.15 -26.25 44.71
C LEU A 3 -46.37 -25.85 43.25
N THR A 4 -46.40 -26.82 42.35
CA THR A 4 -46.84 -26.60 40.97
C THR A 4 -48.35 -26.34 40.94
N PRO A 5 -48.88 -25.68 39.90
CA PRO A 5 -50.33 -25.52 39.78
C PRO A 5 -51.09 -26.84 39.76
N VAL A 6 -50.47 -27.92 39.26
CA VAL A 6 -51.04 -29.27 39.30
C VAL A 6 -51.08 -29.81 40.73
N GLU A 7 -50.04 -29.57 41.53
CA GLU A 7 -50.00 -30.00 42.94
C GLU A 7 -51.03 -29.26 43.79
N ILE A 8 -51.24 -27.95 43.56
CA ILE A 8 -52.27 -27.14 44.28
C ILE A 8 -53.67 -27.74 44.06
N ARG A 9 -53.98 -28.18 42.84
CA ARG A 9 -55.27 -28.84 42.52
C ARG A 9 -55.51 -30.14 43.27
N HIS A 10 -54.46 -30.83 43.69
CA HIS A 10 -54.56 -32.12 44.37
C HIS A 10 -54.38 -32.03 45.90
N VAL A 11 -54.18 -30.83 46.45
CA VAL A 11 -54.07 -30.63 47.91
C VAL A 11 -55.39 -31.00 48.58
N LYS A 12 -55.33 -31.94 49.54
CA LYS A 12 -56.45 -32.29 50.41
C LYS A 12 -56.27 -31.67 51.78
N LEU A 13 -57.18 -30.79 52.17
CA LEU A 13 -57.18 -30.17 53.50
C LEU A 13 -57.95 -31.04 54.51
N GLY A 14 -57.38 -31.22 55.71
CA GLY A 14 -58.00 -31.97 56.80
C GLY A 14 -59.21 -31.27 57.41
N LYS A 15 -60.15 -32.03 57.98
CA LYS A 15 -61.37 -31.49 58.62
C LYS A 15 -61.11 -31.17 60.10
N ARG A 16 -61.57 -30.01 60.61
CA ARG A 16 -61.53 -29.62 62.03
C ARG A 16 -62.84 -28.91 62.44
N PRO A 17 -63.29 -29.03 63.71
CA PRO A 17 -64.61 -28.55 64.15
C PRO A 17 -64.77 -27.01 64.18
N LEU A 18 -63.69 -26.23 64.17
CA LEU A 18 -63.71 -24.77 63.98
C LEU A 18 -62.85 -24.38 62.76
N GLY A 19 -63.30 -24.77 61.56
CA GLY A 19 -62.57 -24.53 60.31
C GLY A 19 -63.27 -23.53 59.38
N TYR A 20 -62.55 -23.09 58.35
CA TYR A 20 -63.11 -22.30 57.25
C TYR A 20 -64.17 -23.08 56.46
N GLU A 21 -65.12 -22.36 55.86
CA GLU A 21 -66.13 -22.97 55.01
C GLU A 21 -65.49 -23.64 53.79
N ARG A 22 -65.71 -24.95 53.66
CA ARG A 22 -65.05 -25.75 52.62
C ARG A 22 -65.31 -25.23 51.21
N LYS A 23 -66.55 -24.84 50.88
CA LYS A 23 -66.91 -24.32 49.55
C LYS A 23 -66.23 -22.98 49.23
N ALA A 24 -65.95 -22.15 50.22
CA ALA A 24 -65.23 -20.90 50.03
C ALA A 24 -63.74 -21.16 49.80
N VAL A 25 -63.16 -22.08 50.56
CA VAL A 25 -61.76 -22.50 50.41
C VAL A 25 -61.53 -23.21 49.07
N ASP A 26 -62.42 -24.12 48.67
CA ASP A 26 -62.33 -24.84 47.40
C ASP A 26 -62.34 -23.86 46.21
N ARG A 27 -63.23 -22.85 46.23
CA ARG A 27 -63.27 -21.76 45.22
C ARG A 27 -61.99 -20.93 45.21
N LEU A 28 -61.49 -20.54 46.38
CA LEU A 28 -60.24 -19.79 46.49
C LEU A 28 -59.05 -20.59 45.93
N LEU A 29 -58.95 -21.88 46.23
CA LEU A 29 -57.91 -22.75 45.70
C LEU A 29 -57.98 -22.87 44.18
N GLU A 30 -59.18 -22.91 43.61
CA GLU A 30 -59.40 -22.89 42.16
C GLU A 30 -58.92 -21.59 41.50
N ASP A 31 -59.25 -20.43 42.10
CA ASP A 31 -58.83 -19.12 41.61
C ASP A 31 -57.31 -18.91 41.75
N VAL A 32 -56.74 -19.34 42.88
CA VAL A 32 -55.30 -19.35 43.12
C VAL A 32 -54.61 -20.25 42.10
N THR A 33 -55.13 -21.46 41.85
CA THR A 33 -54.56 -22.37 40.84
C THR A 33 -54.54 -21.71 39.47
N ARG A 34 -55.64 -21.09 39.03
CA ARG A 34 -55.72 -20.41 37.73
C ARG A 34 -54.74 -19.24 37.61
N SER A 35 -54.64 -18.41 38.64
CA SER A 35 -53.66 -17.31 38.68
C SER A 35 -52.22 -17.84 38.66
N PHE A 36 -51.94 -18.91 39.39
CA PHE A 36 -50.61 -19.52 39.45
C PHE A 36 -50.22 -20.19 38.12
N GLU A 37 -51.17 -20.82 37.42
CA GLU A 37 -50.95 -21.35 36.06
C GLU A 37 -50.54 -20.25 35.07
N PHE A 38 -51.22 -19.10 35.14
CA PHE A 38 -50.92 -17.96 34.28
C PHE A 38 -49.49 -17.46 34.51
N VAL A 39 -49.12 -17.17 35.76
CA VAL A 39 -47.77 -16.71 36.13
C VAL A 39 -46.71 -17.76 35.79
N TRP A 40 -47.02 -19.05 35.95
CA TRP A 40 -46.09 -20.11 35.62
C TRP A 40 -45.79 -20.20 34.13
N ARG A 41 -46.81 -20.03 33.26
CA ARG A 41 -46.61 -19.95 31.81
C ARG A 41 -45.82 -18.71 31.42
N GLU A 42 -46.20 -17.54 31.93
CA GLU A 42 -45.50 -16.29 31.62
C GLU A 42 -44.02 -16.37 32.04
N ARG A 43 -43.72 -16.99 33.20
CA ARG A 43 -42.35 -17.23 33.64
C ARG A 43 -41.59 -18.17 32.68
N ALA A 44 -42.24 -19.21 32.16
CA ALA A 44 -41.63 -20.13 31.20
C ALA A 44 -41.32 -19.39 29.89
N ASP A 45 -42.29 -18.65 29.36
CA ASP A 45 -42.16 -17.87 28.12
C ASP A 45 -41.02 -16.83 28.23
N VAL A 46 -40.97 -16.10 29.35
CA VAL A 46 -39.90 -15.11 29.60
C VAL A 46 -38.53 -15.79 29.73
N ARG A 47 -38.45 -16.97 30.35
CA ARG A 47 -37.18 -17.68 30.49
C ARG A 47 -36.67 -18.18 29.15
N ASP A 48 -37.56 -18.71 28.32
CA ASP A 48 -37.22 -19.19 26.98
C ASP A 48 -36.75 -18.00 26.09
N GLU A 49 -37.37 -16.83 26.24
CA GLU A 49 -36.95 -15.61 25.56
C GLU A 49 -35.58 -15.09 26.05
N ILE A 50 -35.31 -15.17 27.35
CA ILE A 50 -33.98 -14.84 27.91
C ILE A 50 -32.92 -15.76 27.30
N GLU A 51 -33.14 -17.08 27.28
CA GLU A 51 -32.19 -18.04 26.71
C GLU A 51 -31.94 -17.75 25.22
N ARG A 52 -32.99 -17.39 24.46
CA ARG A 52 -32.87 -16.98 23.05
C ARG A 52 -32.00 -15.74 22.90
N LEU A 53 -32.28 -14.68 23.67
CA LEU A 53 -31.56 -13.41 23.61
C LEU A 53 -30.12 -13.54 24.07
N GLU A 54 -29.84 -14.35 25.09
CA GLU A 54 -28.48 -14.65 25.54
C GLU A 54 -27.67 -15.37 24.44
N GLY A 55 -28.30 -16.31 23.73
CA GLY A 55 -27.69 -16.99 22.59
C GLY A 55 -27.42 -16.08 21.38
N GLU A 56 -28.26 -15.07 21.15
CA GLU A 56 -28.01 -14.04 20.13
C GLU A 56 -26.89 -13.09 20.55
N LEU A 57 -26.89 -12.65 21.81
CA LEU A 57 -25.85 -11.78 22.36
C LEU A 57 -24.48 -12.45 22.31
N ALA A 58 -24.39 -13.75 22.61
CA ALA A 58 -23.14 -14.50 22.49
C ALA A 58 -22.60 -14.49 21.05
N ARG A 59 -23.47 -14.74 20.07
CA ARG A 59 -23.12 -14.68 18.63
C ARG A 59 -22.65 -13.30 18.21
N TYR A 60 -23.33 -12.24 18.67
CA TYR A 60 -22.91 -10.87 18.36
C TYR A 60 -21.55 -10.52 18.96
N LYS A 61 -21.25 -10.97 20.19
CA LYS A 61 -19.94 -10.78 20.82
C LYS A 61 -18.83 -11.50 20.04
N GLU A 62 -19.06 -12.72 19.60
CA GLU A 62 -18.11 -13.46 18.75
C GLU A 62 -17.85 -12.73 17.43
N LEU A 63 -18.91 -12.23 16.79
CA LEU A 63 -18.81 -11.45 15.56
C LEU A 63 -18.05 -10.13 15.77
N GLU A 64 -18.29 -9.43 16.88
CA GLU A 64 -17.58 -8.20 17.23
C GLU A 64 -16.08 -8.45 17.40
N VAL A 65 -15.70 -9.53 18.09
CA VAL A 65 -14.30 -9.92 18.26
C VAL A 65 -13.66 -10.24 16.91
N LEU A 66 -14.35 -11.00 16.05
CA LEU A 66 -13.86 -11.31 14.72
C LEU A 66 -13.65 -10.03 13.89
N LEU A 67 -14.64 -9.14 13.88
CA LEU A 67 -14.58 -7.87 13.13
C LEU A 67 -13.41 -7.00 13.61
N ARG A 68 -13.24 -6.87 14.93
CA ARG A 68 -12.12 -6.12 15.51
C ARG A 68 -10.77 -6.71 15.10
N ASN A 69 -10.63 -8.02 15.13
CA ASN A 69 -9.41 -8.70 14.72
C ASN A 69 -9.14 -8.51 13.22
N SER A 70 -10.18 -8.61 12.38
CA SER A 70 -10.07 -8.37 10.95
C SER A 70 -9.69 -6.93 10.63
N LEU A 71 -10.24 -5.93 11.35
CA LEU A 71 -9.87 -4.53 11.19
C LEU A 71 -8.39 -4.29 11.54
N VAL A 72 -7.92 -4.81 12.67
CA VAL A 72 -6.51 -4.70 13.06
C VAL A 72 -5.59 -5.39 12.05
N ALA A 73 -5.98 -6.55 11.52
CA ALA A 73 -5.23 -7.24 10.48
C ALA A 73 -5.18 -6.42 9.18
N ALA A 74 -6.31 -5.82 8.77
CA ALA A 74 -6.38 -4.96 7.58
C ALA A 74 -5.52 -3.70 7.74
N GLU A 75 -5.53 -3.05 8.91
CA GLU A 75 -4.67 -1.89 9.20
C GLU A 75 -3.19 -2.24 9.12
N ARG A 76 -2.78 -3.38 9.70
CA ARG A 76 -1.39 -3.85 9.61
C ARG A 76 -0.98 -4.14 8.17
N ALA A 77 -1.81 -4.85 7.41
CA ALA A 77 -1.53 -5.13 6.01
C ALA A 77 -1.42 -3.85 5.18
N ALA A 78 -2.28 -2.86 5.42
CA ALA A 78 -2.21 -1.57 4.76
C ALA A 78 -0.92 -0.80 5.10
N GLU A 79 -0.47 -0.86 6.36
CA GLU A 79 0.78 -0.23 6.76
C GLU A 79 2.00 -0.94 6.16
N ASP A 80 2.01 -2.27 6.15
CA ASP A 80 3.07 -3.06 5.53
C ASP A 80 3.22 -2.73 4.04
N VAL A 81 2.10 -2.63 3.31
CA VAL A 81 2.08 -2.20 1.89
C VAL A 81 2.63 -0.78 1.74
N ARG A 82 2.26 0.16 2.61
CA ARG A 82 2.80 1.54 2.57
C ARG A 82 4.29 1.58 2.82
N VAL A 83 4.78 0.81 3.79
CA VAL A 83 6.21 0.73 4.12
C VAL A 83 6.99 0.12 2.97
N GLN A 84 6.50 -0.96 2.36
CA GLN A 84 7.13 -1.58 1.18
C GLN A 84 7.17 -0.62 0.00
N ALA A 85 6.03 0.00 -0.36
CA ALA A 85 5.96 0.95 -1.46
C ALA A 85 6.93 2.13 -1.29
N ARG A 86 7.09 2.65 -0.06
CA ARG A 86 8.08 3.70 0.25
C ARG A 86 9.51 3.22 0.02
N ARG A 87 9.86 2.04 0.52
CA ARG A 87 11.20 1.46 0.33
C ARG A 87 11.50 1.21 -1.15
N GLU A 88 10.54 0.67 -1.90
CA GLU A 88 10.69 0.46 -3.34
C GLU A 88 10.84 1.79 -4.09
N ALA A 89 10.06 2.81 -3.73
CA ALA A 89 10.19 4.14 -4.30
C ALA A 89 11.57 4.76 -4.04
N ASP A 90 12.11 4.61 -2.82
CA ASP A 90 13.45 5.10 -2.48
C ASP A 90 14.53 4.38 -3.30
N VAL A 91 14.42 3.06 -3.46
CA VAL A 91 15.34 2.28 -4.30
C VAL A 91 15.28 2.74 -5.76
N ILE A 92 14.07 2.88 -6.32
CA ILE A 92 13.89 3.35 -7.70
C ILE A 92 14.47 4.75 -7.88
N LEU A 93 14.28 5.65 -6.92
CA LEU A 93 14.82 7.00 -6.97
C LEU A 93 16.35 7.00 -6.94
N GLU A 94 16.97 6.18 -6.09
CA GLU A 94 18.42 6.07 -6.04
C GLU A 94 19.00 5.46 -7.32
N GLU A 95 18.39 4.40 -7.85
CA GLU A 95 18.79 3.82 -9.14
C GLU A 95 18.67 4.83 -10.28
N ALA A 96 17.56 5.58 -10.33
CA ALA A 96 17.36 6.62 -11.34
C ALA A 96 18.41 7.73 -11.21
N ARG A 97 18.77 8.15 -9.98
CA ARG A 97 19.82 9.15 -9.73
C ARG A 97 21.19 8.66 -10.16
N VAL A 98 21.52 7.39 -9.91
CA VAL A 98 22.80 6.79 -10.35
C VAL A 98 22.86 6.76 -11.87
N ARG A 99 21.83 6.22 -12.54
CA ARG A 99 21.77 6.18 -14.01
C ARG A 99 21.83 7.57 -14.63
N ALA A 100 21.13 8.55 -14.06
CA ALA A 100 21.18 9.94 -14.53
C ALA A 100 22.59 10.52 -14.43
N ARG A 101 23.31 10.25 -13.34
CA ARG A 101 24.71 10.67 -13.16
C ARG A 101 25.64 10.00 -14.17
N GLU A 102 25.47 8.70 -14.43
CA GLU A 102 26.25 7.97 -15.43
C GLU A 102 26.04 8.53 -16.84
N ILE A 103 24.78 8.76 -17.23
CA ILE A 103 24.43 9.34 -18.54
C ILE A 103 25.03 10.75 -18.67
N ALA A 104 24.86 11.60 -17.65
CA ALA A 104 25.39 12.96 -17.67
C ALA A 104 26.93 12.98 -17.72
N GLY A 105 27.58 12.10 -16.97
CA GLY A 105 29.03 11.91 -16.99
C GLY A 105 29.52 11.49 -18.38
N GLY A 106 28.97 10.41 -18.93
CA GLY A 106 29.33 9.92 -20.25
C GLY A 106 29.11 10.95 -21.37
N ALA A 107 28.01 11.71 -21.30
CA ALA A 107 27.75 12.80 -22.24
C ALA A 107 28.78 13.94 -22.11
N SER A 108 29.23 14.27 -20.89
CA SER A 108 30.27 15.27 -20.66
C SER A 108 31.62 14.79 -21.19
N ASP A 109 31.98 13.53 -20.93
CA ASP A 109 33.24 12.94 -21.40
C ASP A 109 33.30 12.89 -22.92
N GLU A 110 32.23 12.44 -23.58
CA GLU A 110 32.15 12.42 -25.03
C GLU A 110 32.22 13.83 -25.62
N ARG A 111 31.56 14.82 -24.98
CA ARG A 111 31.67 16.22 -25.39
C ARG A 111 33.11 16.72 -25.34
N GLU A 112 33.84 16.42 -24.26
CA GLU A 112 35.25 16.84 -24.15
C GLU A 112 36.15 16.10 -25.14
N ARG A 113 35.90 14.82 -25.40
CA ARG A 113 36.58 14.04 -26.44
C ARG A 113 36.38 14.66 -27.82
N VAL A 114 35.13 14.96 -28.20
CA VAL A 114 34.81 15.61 -29.49
C VAL A 114 35.48 16.98 -29.60
N LYS A 115 35.47 17.79 -28.53
CA LYS A 115 36.18 19.08 -28.52
C LYS A 115 37.69 18.91 -28.71
N ALA A 116 38.30 17.93 -28.05
CA ALA A 116 39.72 17.65 -28.19
C ALA A 116 40.06 17.25 -29.64
N GLU A 117 39.24 16.40 -30.25
CA GLU A 117 39.43 15.99 -31.64
C GLU A 117 39.25 17.16 -32.62
N ILE A 118 38.26 18.04 -32.40
CA ILE A 118 38.11 19.28 -33.19
C ILE A 118 39.37 20.16 -33.10
N ARG A 119 39.95 20.33 -31.91
CA ARG A 119 41.19 21.10 -31.74
C ARG A 119 42.36 20.46 -32.49
N ARG A 120 42.50 19.13 -32.41
CA ARG A 120 43.52 18.38 -33.13
C ARG A 120 43.38 18.55 -34.64
N LEU A 121 42.17 18.38 -35.18
CA LEU A 121 41.91 18.53 -36.61
C LEU A 121 42.21 19.95 -37.10
N ARG A 122 41.87 20.98 -36.34
CA ARG A 122 42.22 22.38 -36.67
C ARG A 122 43.72 22.64 -36.67
N SER A 123 44.45 22.04 -35.73
CA SER A 123 45.91 22.13 -35.69
C SER A 123 46.52 21.48 -36.93
N LEU A 124 46.05 20.27 -37.29
CA LEU A 124 46.50 19.54 -38.47
C LEU A 124 46.17 20.32 -39.75
N GLU A 125 44.97 20.89 -39.87
CA GLU A 125 44.60 21.75 -41.00
C GLU A 125 45.57 22.93 -41.16
N THR A 126 45.91 23.58 -40.04
CA THR A 126 46.82 24.73 -40.03
C THR A 126 48.23 24.33 -40.46
N GLU A 127 48.74 23.21 -39.95
CA GLU A 127 50.05 22.65 -40.28
C GLU A 127 50.14 22.27 -41.76
N VAL A 128 49.14 21.53 -42.26
CA VAL A 128 49.05 21.14 -43.67
C VAL A 128 48.99 22.37 -44.56
N ARG A 129 48.15 23.36 -44.23
CA ARG A 129 48.04 24.61 -45.00
C ARG A 129 49.37 25.38 -45.04
N ALA A 130 50.08 25.45 -43.91
CA ALA A 130 51.39 26.09 -43.84
C ALA A 130 52.43 25.33 -44.67
N GLY A 131 52.47 24.00 -44.57
CA GLY A 131 53.35 23.14 -45.35
C GLY A 131 53.13 23.26 -46.85
N TYR A 132 51.87 23.23 -47.31
CA TYR A 132 51.52 23.45 -48.71
C TYR A 132 51.93 24.84 -49.19
N ARG A 133 51.69 25.89 -48.39
CA ARG A 133 52.11 27.25 -48.75
C ARG A 133 53.63 27.35 -48.92
N ALA A 134 54.40 26.80 -47.98
CA ALA A 134 55.85 26.80 -48.06
C ALA A 134 56.36 26.02 -49.28
N PHE A 135 55.78 24.85 -49.54
CA PHE A 135 56.09 24.04 -50.73
C PHE A 135 55.84 24.80 -52.03
N LEU A 136 54.68 25.46 -52.15
CA LEU A 136 54.33 26.24 -53.35
C LEU A 136 55.24 27.46 -53.54
N LEU A 137 55.57 28.19 -52.47
CA LEU A 137 56.50 29.32 -52.54
C LEU A 137 57.90 28.86 -52.96
N THR A 138 58.39 27.76 -52.39
CA THR A 138 59.70 27.20 -52.75
C THR A 138 59.72 26.74 -54.21
N GLY A 139 58.63 26.13 -54.69
CA GLY A 139 58.47 25.76 -56.09
C GLY A 139 58.45 26.97 -57.03
N LEU A 140 57.82 28.07 -56.61
CA LEU A 140 57.79 29.33 -57.37
C LEU A 140 59.17 29.97 -57.45
N ASP A 141 59.87 30.13 -56.32
CA ASP A 141 61.23 30.71 -56.27
C ASP A 141 62.20 29.96 -57.19
N ARG A 142 62.09 28.62 -57.25
CA ARG A 142 62.90 27.79 -58.15
C ARG A 142 62.60 28.09 -59.63
N LEU A 143 61.33 28.23 -60.00
CA LEU A 143 60.93 28.54 -61.38
C LEU A 143 61.37 29.97 -61.77
N GLU A 144 61.23 30.94 -60.87
CA GLU A 144 61.67 32.32 -61.10
C GLU A 144 63.20 32.40 -61.25
N GLY A 145 63.97 31.69 -60.43
CA GLY A 145 65.43 31.58 -60.58
C GLY A 145 65.88 30.95 -61.90
N GLU A 146 65.20 29.90 -62.38
CA GLU A 146 65.45 29.30 -63.70
C GLU A 146 65.05 30.24 -64.86
N THR A 147 64.20 31.24 -64.62
CA THR A 147 63.79 32.24 -65.61
C THR A 147 64.75 33.42 -65.67
N ASP A 148 65.30 33.83 -64.52
CA ASP A 148 66.33 34.88 -64.40
C ASP A 148 67.67 34.44 -65.04
N GLU A 149 68.04 33.16 -64.90
CA GLU A 149 69.20 32.57 -65.60
C GLU A 149 69.03 32.56 -67.14
N ARG A 150 67.79 32.53 -67.64
CA ARG A 150 67.49 32.58 -69.09
C ARG A 150 67.37 33.99 -69.65
N GLN A 151 67.29 35.02 -68.79
CA GLN A 151 67.15 36.43 -69.19
C GLN A 151 68.48 37.19 -69.24
N VAL A 152 69.63 36.56 -69.02
CA VAL A 152 70.93 37.17 -69.34
C VAL A 152 71.05 37.31 -70.87
N PRO A 153 70.94 38.51 -71.46
CA PRO A 153 70.97 38.68 -72.91
C PRO A 153 72.42 38.85 -73.37
N GLU A 154 72.76 38.08 -74.39
CA GLU A 154 73.52 38.50 -75.58
C GLU A 154 73.89 40.00 -75.63
N GLN A 155 75.08 40.37 -75.13
CA GLN A 155 75.91 41.46 -75.68
C GLN A 155 77.39 41.17 -75.40
N ALA A 156 78.10 40.72 -76.44
CA ALA A 156 79.44 41.17 -76.86
C ALA A 156 80.19 40.08 -77.63
N ALA A 157 80.07 40.10 -78.96
CA ALA A 157 81.18 40.09 -79.95
C ALA A 157 80.63 39.83 -81.35
#